data_AF-A0A9P3I9R3-F1
#
_entry.id   AF-A0A9P3I9R3-F1
#
_cell.length_a   1.000
_cell.length_b   1.000
_cell.length_c   1.000
_cell.angle_alpha   90.00
_cell.angle_beta   90.00
_cell.angle_gamma   90.00
#
_symmetry.space_group_name_H-M   'P 1'
#
loop_
_entity.id
_entity.type
_entity.pdbx_description
1 polymer ?
#
loop_
_entity_poly.entity_id
_entity_poly.type
_entity_poly.pdbx_seq_one_letter_code
_entity_poly.pdbx_strand_id
1 'polypeptide(L)'
;MPPPAPAQVLSLYRTLLREARRFQNYNIRHYAARRIHEGFAENRGMADPVKVEAAYEEGVRSLAVVRRQVVVCNMYAAPQPSVMEVDQPMARHSS
;
A
#
# COMPACT_ATOMS: atom_id res chain seq x y z
N MET A 1 -4.26 -24.14 -1.53
CA MET A 1 -5.21 -23.75 -2.60
C MET A 1 -4.45 -23.85 -3.93
N PRO A 2 -5.06 -23.67 -5.12
CA PRO A 2 -4.24 -23.36 -6.30
C PRO A 2 -3.51 -22.03 -6.06
N PRO A 3 -2.27 -21.87 -6.55
CA PRO A 3 -1.51 -20.63 -6.38
C PRO A 3 -2.27 -19.45 -7.02
N PRO A 4 -2.14 -18.23 -6.48
CA PRO A 4 -2.88 -17.07 -6.97
C PRO A 4 -2.52 -16.76 -8.43
N ALA A 5 -3.53 -16.46 -9.23
CA ALA A 5 -3.33 -16.03 -10.61
C ALA A 5 -2.60 -14.67 -10.64
N PRO A 6 -1.80 -14.37 -11.68
CA PRO A 6 -1.12 -13.07 -11.81
C PRO A 6 -2.05 -11.85 -11.67
N ALA A 7 -3.29 -11.97 -12.16
CA ALA A 7 -4.31 -10.94 -12.02
C ALA A 7 -4.71 -10.69 -10.56
N GLN A 8 -4.78 -11.73 -9.72
CA GLN A 8 -5.08 -11.60 -8.29
C GLN A 8 -3.93 -10.90 -7.55
N VAL A 9 -2.68 -11.23 -7.87
CA VAL A 9 -1.49 -10.56 -7.31
C VAL A 9 -1.48 -9.07 -7.67
N LEU A 10 -1.72 -8.74 -8.94
CA LEU A 10 -1.80 -7.33 -9.39
C LEU A 10 -2.98 -6.58 -8.76
N SER A 11 -4.12 -7.25 -8.57
CA SER A 11 -5.29 -6.67 -7.88
C SER A 11 -4.98 -6.36 -6.42
N LEU A 12 -4.30 -7.27 -5.72
CA LEU A 12 -3.87 -7.08 -4.35
C LEU A 12 -2.90 -5.90 -4.22
N TYR A 13 -1.90 -5.84 -5.09
CA TYR A 13 -0.94 -4.73 -5.17
C TYR A 13 -1.62 -3.36 -5.32
N ARG A 14 -2.50 -3.24 -6.32
CA ARG A 14 -3.26 -1.99 -6.57
C ARG A 14 -4.16 -1.62 -5.40
N THR A 15 -4.76 -2.62 -4.75
CA THR A 15 -5.62 -2.43 -3.59
C THR A 15 -4.83 -1.93 -2.38
N LEU A 16 -3.67 -2.53 -2.09
CA LEU A 16 -2.75 -2.07 -1.05
C LEU A 16 -2.33 -0.61 -1.27
N LEU A 17 -1.92 -0.25 -2.50
CA LEU A 17 -1.56 1.14 -2.83
C LEU A 17 -2.75 2.10 -2.68
N ARG A 18 -3.96 1.67 -3.04
CA ARG A 18 -5.16 2.49 -2.88
C ARG A 18 -5.50 2.73 -1.41
N GLU A 19 -5.38 1.72 -0.56
CA GLU A 19 -5.60 1.89 0.88
C GLU A 19 -4.49 2.75 1.51
N ALA A 20 -3.23 2.56 1.12
CA ALA A 20 -2.11 3.38 1.61
C ALA A 20 -2.29 4.87 1.30
N ARG A 21 -2.89 5.23 0.15
CA ARG A 21 -3.18 6.63 -0.18
C ARG A 21 -4.14 7.32 0.79
N ARG A 22 -4.89 6.56 1.60
CA ARG A 22 -5.86 7.11 2.56
C ARG A 22 -5.21 7.62 3.85
N PHE A 23 -3.92 7.35 4.08
CA PHE A 23 -3.18 7.97 5.19
C PHE A 23 -3.08 9.49 4.97
N GLN A 24 -3.57 10.26 5.95
CA GLN A 24 -3.47 11.72 5.90
C GLN A 24 -2.05 12.21 6.14
N ASN A 25 -1.32 11.56 7.05
CA ASN A 25 0.08 11.89 7.32
C ASN A 25 0.96 11.54 6.10
N TYR A 26 1.62 12.56 5.55
CA TYR A 26 2.53 12.46 4.40
C TYR A 26 3.57 11.34 4.57
N ASN A 27 4.30 11.32 5.69
CA ASN A 27 5.39 10.38 5.91
C ASN A 27 4.88 8.94 5.93
N ILE A 28 3.74 8.70 6.59
CA ILE A 28 3.12 7.37 6.66
C ILE A 28 2.63 6.95 5.28
N ARG A 29 1.95 7.83 4.54
CA ARG A 29 1.46 7.55 3.19
C ARG A 29 2.60 7.18 2.24
N HIS A 30 3.66 7.97 2.22
CA HIS A 30 4.82 7.74 1.35
C HIS A 30 5.62 6.50 1.78
N TYR A 31 5.81 6.28 3.08
CA TYR A 31 6.44 5.07 3.59
C TYR A 31 5.66 3.81 3.21
N ALA A 32 4.34 3.80 3.44
CA ALA A 32 3.49 2.65 3.12
C ALA A 32 3.54 2.33 1.62
N ALA A 33 3.42 3.33 0.76
CA ALA A 33 3.55 3.14 -0.69
C ALA A 33 4.91 2.53 -1.05
N ARG A 34 6.01 3.09 -0.55
CA ARG A 34 7.37 2.57 -0.80
C ARG A 34 7.52 1.13 -0.32
N ARG A 35 7.07 0.81 0.89
CA ARG A 35 7.17 -0.55 1.46
C ARG A 35 6.39 -1.57 0.64
N ILE A 36 5.21 -1.18 0.12
CA ILE A 36 4.42 -2.02 -0.80
C ILE A 36 5.18 -2.23 -2.10
N HIS A 37 5.75 -1.18 -2.71
CA HIS A 37 6.57 -1.30 -3.91
C HIS A 37 7.75 -2.26 -3.72
N GLU A 38 8.53 -2.05 -2.65
CA GLU A 38 9.69 -2.88 -2.31
C GLU A 38 9.28 -4.35 -2.11
N GLY A 39 8.24 -4.61 -1.33
CA GLY A 39 7.77 -5.98 -1.08
C GLY A 39 7.34 -6.72 -2.36
N PHE A 40 6.67 -6.05 -3.30
CA PHE A 40 6.30 -6.69 -4.57
C PHE A 40 7.49 -6.81 -5.53
N ALA A 41 8.44 -5.88 -5.50
CA ALA A 41 9.66 -5.95 -6.31
C ALA A 41 10.58 -7.09 -5.87
N GLU A 42 10.78 -7.26 -4.56
CA GLU A 42 11.56 -8.35 -3.95
C GLU A 42 11.05 -9.74 -4.36
N ASN A 43 9.73 -9.87 -4.57
CA ASN A 43 9.09 -11.16 -4.90
C ASN A 43 8.83 -11.36 -6.41
N ARG A 44 9.23 -10.42 -7.28
CA ARG A 44 8.88 -10.43 -8.72
C ARG A 44 9.36 -11.66 -9.49
N GLY A 45 10.50 -12.24 -9.11
CA GLY A 45 11.10 -13.41 -9.75
C GLY A 45 10.77 -14.74 -9.07
N MET A 46 9.87 -14.75 -8.08
CA MET A 46 9.55 -15.94 -7.31
C MET A 46 8.73 -16.94 -8.16
N ALA A 47 9.32 -18.10 -8.43
CA ALA A 47 8.69 -19.16 -9.22
C ALA A 47 8.13 -20.33 -8.39
N ASP A 48 8.53 -20.42 -7.12
CA ASP A 48 8.08 -21.47 -6.20
C ASP A 48 6.60 -21.24 -5.81
N PRO A 49 5.66 -22.11 -6.23
CA PRO A 49 4.23 -21.91 -6.00
C PRO A 49 3.86 -21.78 -4.52
N VAL A 50 4.56 -22.50 -3.64
CA VAL A 50 4.28 -22.49 -2.20
C VAL A 50 4.68 -21.14 -1.60
N LYS A 51 5.82 -20.60 -2.03
CA LYS A 51 6.28 -19.27 -1.57
C LYS A 51 5.41 -18.16 -2.14
N VAL A 52 4.94 -18.29 -3.38
CA VAL A 52 4.01 -17.33 -4.00
C VAL A 52 2.68 -17.30 -3.23
N GLU A 53 2.14 -18.47 -2.87
CA GLU A 53 0.92 -18.57 -2.06
C GLU A 53 1.12 -17.93 -0.68
N ALA A 54 2.22 -18.26 0.02
CA ALA A 54 2.53 -17.69 1.33
C ALA A 54 2.71 -16.15 1.29
N ALA A 55 3.42 -15.63 0.28
CA ALA A 55 3.62 -14.20 0.09
C ALA A 55 2.29 -13.48 -0.24
N TYR A 56 1.43 -14.12 -1.01
CA TYR A 56 0.10 -13.59 -1.31
C TYR A 56 -0.79 -13.53 -0.07
N GLU A 57 -0.84 -14.60 0.73
CA GLU A 57 -1.56 -14.61 2.00
C GLU A 57 -1.05 -13.53 2.96
N GLU A 58 0.27 -13.34 3.03
CA GLU A 58 0.87 -12.26 3.81
C GLU A 58 0.44 -10.87 3.32
N GLY A 59 0.38 -10.67 2.00
CA GLY A 59 -0.16 -9.44 1.42
C GLY A 59 -1.63 -9.21 1.76
N VAL A 60 -2.45 -10.27 1.79
CA VAL A 60 -3.87 -10.21 2.22
C VAL A 60 -3.98 -9.84 3.70
N ARG A 61 -3.16 -10.43 4.57
CA ARG A 61 -3.09 -10.05 6.00
C ARG A 61 -2.65 -8.60 6.16
N SER A 62 -1.63 -8.18 5.43
CA SER A 62 -1.14 -6.81 5.39
C SER A 62 -2.22 -5.82 4.96
N LEU A 63 -3.07 -6.17 4.00
CA LEU A 63 -4.19 -5.33 3.58
C LEU A 63 -5.17 -5.06 4.73
N ALA A 64 -5.49 -6.07 5.53
CA ALA A 64 -6.33 -5.90 6.72
C ALA A 64 -5.65 -5.02 7.79
N VAL A 65 -4.32 -5.10 7.93
CA VAL A 65 -3.54 -4.22 8.81
C VAL A 65 -3.59 -2.77 8.29
N VAL A 66 -3.27 -2.53 7.02
CA VAL A 66 -3.28 -1.18 6.42
C VAL A 66 -4.64 -0.52 6.61
N ARG A 67 -5.74 -1.24 6.35
CA ARG A 67 -7.11 -0.70 6.56
C ARG A 67 -7.37 -0.23 7.98
N ARG A 68 -6.94 -1.01 8.98
CA ARG A 68 -7.08 -0.63 10.40
C ARG A 68 -6.19 0.56 10.74
N GLN A 69 -4.94 0.53 10.28
CA GLN A 69 -3.98 1.60 10.54
C GLN A 69 -4.39 2.92 9.90
N VAL A 70 -5.01 2.92 8.72
CA VAL A 70 -5.57 4.13 8.11
C VAL A 70 -6.54 4.81 9.06
N VAL A 71 -7.44 4.06 9.70
CA VAL A 71 -8.41 4.62 10.65
C VAL A 71 -7.69 5.18 11.89
N VAL A 72 -6.83 4.37 12.51
CA VAL A 72 -6.13 4.76 13.75
C VAL A 72 -5.21 5.95 13.52
N CYS A 73 -4.33 5.91 12.52
CA CYS A 73 -3.39 6.99 12.23
C CYS A 73 -4.10 8.30 11.87
N ASN A 74 -5.23 8.23 11.16
CA ASN A 74 -5.98 9.43 10.79
C ASN A 74 -6.72 10.05 11.99
N MET A 75 -7.09 9.28 13.03
CA MET A 75 -7.64 9.85 14.27
C MET A 75 -6.65 10.78 14.99
N TYR A 76 -5.36 10.57 14.78
CA TYR A 76 -4.28 11.37 15.38
C TYR A 76 -3.51 12.20 14.35
N ALA A 77 -4.05 12.36 13.14
CA ALA A 77 -3.41 13.17 12.12
C ALA A 77 -3.43 14.65 12.54
N ALA A 78 -2.31 15.34 12.35
CA ALA A 78 -2.25 16.77 12.55
C ALA A 78 -3.21 17.48 11.56
N PRO A 79 -3.92 18.53 12.00
CA PRO A 79 -4.84 19.27 11.13
C PRO A 79 -4.10 20.08 10.04
N GLN A 80 -2.80 20.28 10.19
CA GLN A 80 -1.97 21.04 9.25
C GLN A 80 -1.20 20.07 8.32
N PRO A 81 -1.09 20.39 7.02
CA PRO A 81 -0.32 19.59 6.07
C PRO A 81 1.17 19.60 6.43
N SER A 82 1.88 18.56 5.98
CA SER A 82 3.34 18.50 6.13
C SER A 82 4.00 19.62 5.32
N VAL A 83 5.15 20.14 5.76
CA VAL A 83 5.96 21.11 4.97
C VAL A 83 6.22 20.59 3.56
N MET A 84 6.44 19.27 3.42
CA MET A 84 6.64 18.62 2.12
C MET A 84 5.44 18.70 1.17
N GLU A 85 4.23 18.96 1.68
CA GLU A 85 3.00 19.12 0.90
C GLU A 85 2.66 20.58 0.61
N VAL A 86 3.15 21.52 1.44
CA VAL A 86 2.90 22.96 1.28
C VAL A 86 3.60 23.51 0.03
N ASP A 87 4.80 23.01 -0.27
CA ASP A 87 5.61 23.46 -1.41
C ASP A 87 5.32 22.70 -2.72
N GLN A 88 4.38 21.75 -2.70
CA GLN A 88 4.05 20.97 -3.89
C GLN A 88 2.96 21.70 -4.69
N PRO A 89 3.22 22.14 -5.94
CA PRO A 89 2.19 22.80 -6.74
C PRO A 89 1.04 21.81 -6.90
N MET A 90 -0.17 22.22 -6.48
CA MET A 90 -1.40 21.43 -6.56
C MET A 90 -1.56 20.90 -7.98
N ALA A 91 -1.11 19.65 -8.21
CA ALA A 91 -1.37 18.96 -9.46
C ALA A 91 -2.88 18.76 -9.50
N ARG A 92 -3.53 19.62 -10.31
CA ARG A 92 -4.97 19.60 -10.56
C ARG A 92 -5.32 18.17 -10.96
N HIS A 93 -6.05 17.49 -10.09
CA HIS A 93 -6.69 16.23 -10.46
C HIS A 93 -7.78 16.62 -11.45
N SER A 94 -7.50 16.42 -12.74
CA SER A 94 -8.51 16.44 -13.79
C SER A 94 -9.55 15.36 -13.51
N SER A 95 -10.82 15.78 -13.65
CA SER A 95 -12.06 15.04 -13.45
C SER A 95 -12.11 13.64 -14.06
#